data_AF-A0A956GU76-F1
#
_entry.id   AF-A0A956GU76-F1
#
_cell.length_a   1.000
_cell.length_b   1.000
_cell.length_c   1.000
_cell.angle_alpha   90.00
_cell.angle_beta   90.00
_cell.angle_gamma   90.00
#
_symmetry.space_group_name_H-M   'P 1'
#
loop_
_entity.id
_entity.type
_entity.pdbx_description
1 polymer ?
#
loop_
_entity_poly.entity_id
_entity_poly.type
_entity_poly.pdbx_seq_one_letter_code
_entity_poly.pdbx_strand_id
1 'polypeptide(L)'
;MSRRVPLTMIAGAILVLNLIDAVFTLIYVHLGLAVEGNPLMGQALTRGPVGFMLVKLALVSMGVLVLFRLRRRRAASVALVASAIAYSSLLVYHLTSVPALVELARS
;
A
#
# COMPACT_ATOMS: atom_id res chain seq x y z
N MET A 1 -26.59 -5.27 16.87
CA MET A 1 -25.38 -4.81 17.61
C MET A 1 -24.29 -4.48 16.58
N SER A 2 -24.21 -3.23 16.10
CA SER A 2 -23.26 -2.85 15.04
C SER A 2 -21.86 -2.69 15.65
N ARG A 3 -20.95 -3.64 15.39
CA ARG A 3 -19.53 -3.53 15.76
C ARG A 3 -18.92 -2.40 14.94
N ARG A 4 -18.84 -1.20 15.51
CA ARG A 4 -18.05 -0.12 14.93
C ARG A 4 -16.58 -0.52 14.99
N VAL A 5 -15.96 -0.76 13.84
CA VAL A 5 -14.53 -1.06 13.74
C VAL A 5 -13.75 0.14 14.29
N PRO A 6 -12.82 -0.05 15.25
CA PRO A 6 -12.07 1.06 15.81
C PRO A 6 -11.06 1.60 14.79
N LEU A 7 -10.86 2.93 14.76
CA LEU A 7 -9.92 3.60 13.86
C LEU A 7 -8.47 3.11 14.02
N THR A 8 -8.13 2.52 15.16
CA THR A 8 -6.84 1.84 15.40
C THR A 8 -6.66 0.64 14.47
N MET A 9 -7.69 -0.20 14.32
CA MET A 9 -7.66 -1.34 13.42
C MET A 9 -7.58 -0.88 11.96
N ILE A 10 -8.27 0.19 11.60
CA ILE A 10 -8.21 0.77 10.25
C ILE A 10 -6.80 1.29 9.95
N ALA A 11 -6.20 2.06 10.87
CA ALA A 11 -4.83 2.53 10.73
C ALA A 11 -3.84 1.37 10.60
N GLY A 12 -3.96 0.35 11.45
CA GLY A 12 -3.12 -0.85 11.37
C GLY A 12 -3.28 -1.60 10.04
N ALA A 13 -4.52 -1.74 9.55
CA ALA A 13 -4.81 -2.37 8.27
C ALA A 13 -4.14 -1.63 7.10
N ILE A 14 -4.15 -0.29 7.10
CA ILE A 14 -3.46 0.51 6.06
C ILE A 14 -1.96 0.19 6.03
N LEU A 15 -1.31 0.07 7.19
CA LEU A 15 0.13 -0.22 7.25
C LEU A 15 0.44 -1.63 6.72
N VAL A 16 -0.37 -2.62 7.07
CA VAL A 16 -0.23 -4.00 6.57
C VAL A 16 -0.47 -4.04 5.06
N LEU A 17 -1.54 -3.41 4.58
CA LEU A 17 -1.85 -3.35 3.15
C LEU A 17 -0.77 -2.60 2.37
N ASN A 18 -0.19 -1.55 2.94
CA ASN A 18 0.92 -0.81 2.33
C ASN A 18 2.19 -1.67 2.21
N LEU A 19 2.48 -2.50 3.22
CA LEU A 19 3.59 -3.44 3.14
C LEU A 19 3.36 -4.48 2.03
N ILE A 20 2.16 -5.06 1.96
CA ILE A 20 1.80 -6.04 0.93
C ILE A 20 1.88 -5.40 -0.47
N ASP A 21 1.34 -4.18 -0.61
CA ASP A 21 1.43 -3.41 -1.85
C ASP A 21 2.89 -3.17 -2.28
N ALA A 22 3.76 -2.78 -1.35
CA ALA A 22 5.18 -2.57 -1.65
C ALA A 22 5.87 -3.86 -2.13
N VAL A 23 5.57 -5.00 -1.49
CA VAL A 23 6.09 -6.31 -1.91
C VAL A 23 5.61 -6.69 -3.31
N PHE A 24 4.31 -6.60 -3.60
CA PHE A 24 3.78 -6.90 -4.93
C PHE A 24 4.36 -5.98 -5.99
N THR A 25 4.46 -4.68 -5.70
CA THR A 25 5.06 -3.72 -6.63
C THR A 25 6.49 -4.12 -6.99
N LEU A 26 7.31 -4.48 -6.00
CA LEU A 26 8.68 -4.93 -6.26
C LEU A 26 8.71 -6.20 -7.11
N ILE A 27 7.85 -7.19 -6.81
CA ILE A 27 7.77 -8.43 -7.58
C ILE A 27 7.40 -8.12 -9.04
N TYR A 28 6.34 -7.36 -9.27
CA TYR A 28 5.86 -7.05 -10.62
C TYR A 28 6.83 -6.21 -11.43
N VAL A 29 7.47 -5.21 -10.82
CA VAL A 29 8.49 -4.39 -11.50
C VAL A 29 9.75 -5.20 -11.79
N HIS A 30 10.19 -6.04 -10.85
CA HIS A 30 11.38 -6.86 -11.05
C HIS A 30 11.21 -7.90 -12.17
N LEU A 31 10.00 -8.43 -12.33
CA LEU A 31 9.65 -9.37 -13.39
C LEU A 31 9.25 -8.68 -14.71
N GLY A 32 9.28 -7.34 -14.78
CA GLY A 32 8.91 -6.58 -15.98
C GLY A 32 7.42 -6.62 -16.33
N LEU A 33 6.56 -7.07 -15.41
CA LEU A 33 5.11 -7.18 -15.61
C LEU A 33 4.38 -5.86 -15.37
N ALA A 34 4.99 -4.92 -14.66
CA ALA A 34 4.44 -3.61 -14.40
C ALA A 34 5.53 -2.53 -14.37
N VAL A 35 5.12 -1.29 -14.62
CA VAL A 35 5.93 -0.10 -14.41
C VAL A 35 5.35 0.67 -13.23
N GLU A 36 6.22 1.16 -12.35
CA GLU A 36 5.81 2.01 -11.23
C GLU A 36 5.25 3.34 -11.75
N GLY A 37 3.95 3.57 -11.53
CA GLY A 37 3.25 4.77 -11.99
C GLY A 37 3.54 6.01 -11.15
N ASN A 38 4.04 5.86 -9.91
CA ASN A 38 4.37 6.97 -9.03
C ASN A 38 5.80 7.48 -9.31
N PRO A 39 6.00 8.72 -9.82
CA PRO A 39 7.32 9.24 -10.17
C PRO A 39 8.29 9.30 -8.98
N LEU A 40 7.79 9.59 -7.77
CA LEU A 40 8.60 9.60 -6.55
C LEU A 40 9.11 8.19 -6.23
N MET A 41 8.26 7.18 -6.41
CA MET A 41 8.62 5.79 -6.18
C MET A 41 9.52 5.24 -7.29
N GLY A 42 9.35 5.70 -8.53
CA GLY A 42 10.28 5.41 -9.63
C GLY A 42 11.71 5.83 -9.29
N GLN A 43 11.90 7.03 -8.73
CA GLN A 43 13.21 7.48 -8.24
C GLN A 43 13.70 6.68 -7.02
N ALA A 44 12.80 6.16 -6.19
CA ALA A 44 13.19 5.30 -5.08
C ALA A 44 13.64 3.91 -5.57
N LEU A 45 13.00 3.37 -6.62
CA LEU A 45 13.38 2.12 -7.28
C LEU A 45 14.77 2.19 -7.91
N THR A 46 15.19 3.34 -8.46
CA THR A 46 16.55 3.49 -9.00
C THR A 46 17.63 3.39 -7.92
N ARG A 47 17.29 3.56 -6.63
CA ARG A 47 18.18 3.34 -5.49
C ARG A 47 18.16 1.89 -4.98
N GLY A 48 17.40 1.02 -5.64
CA GLY A 48 17.24 -0.39 -5.31
C GLY A 48 15.99 -0.70 -4.46
N PRO A 49 15.69 -2.00 -4.29
CA PRO A 49 14.45 -2.46 -3.66
C PRO A 49 14.34 -2.02 -2.19
N VAL A 50 15.46 -1.98 -1.46
CA VAL A 50 15.47 -1.53 -0.05
C VAL A 50 15.12 -0.05 0.06
N GLY A 51 15.69 0.79 -0.82
CA GLY A 51 15.39 2.22 -0.86
C GLY A 51 13.92 2.50 -1.13
N PHE A 52 13.34 1.79 -2.10
CA PHE A 52 11.90 1.83 -2.38
C PHE A 52 11.06 1.45 -1.15
N MET A 53 11.36 0.33 -0.49
CA MET A 53 10.61 -0.12 0.69
C MET A 53 10.67 0.92 1.81
N LEU A 54 11.87 1.44 2.12
CA LEU A 54 12.04 2.43 3.18
C LEU A 54 11.24 3.70 2.92
N VAL A 55 11.32 4.25 1.70
CA VAL A 55 10.60 5.48 1.35
C VAL A 55 9.08 5.25 1.38
N LYS A 56 8.60 4.14 0.78
CA LYS A 56 7.17 3.84 0.69
C LYS A 56 6.55 3.61 2.08
N LEU A 57 7.20 2.81 2.91
CA LEU A 57 6.75 2.53 4.28
C LEU A 57 6.82 3.78 5.15
N ALA A 58 7.89 4.57 5.08
CA ALA A 58 8.02 5.79 5.86
C ALA A 58 6.95 6.83 5.50
N LEU A 59 6.73 7.07 4.21
CA LEU A 59 5.76 8.05 3.74
C LEU A 59 4.34 7.72 4.22
N VAL A 60 3.93 6.45 4.07
CA VAL A 60 2.58 6.01 4.44
C VAL A 60 2.43 5.92 5.95
N SER A 61 3.45 5.42 6.66
CA SER A 61 3.43 5.40 8.13
C SER A 61 3.31 6.80 8.73
N MET A 62 4.04 7.77 8.17
CA MET A 62 3.94 9.17 8.60
C MET A 62 2.58 9.77 8.27
N GLY A 63 2.02 9.52 7.08
CA GLY A 63 0.68 9.96 6.71
C GLY A 63 -0.40 9.39 7.64
N VAL A 64 -0.36 8.08 7.90
CA VAL A 64 -1.26 7.39 8.83
C VAL A 64 -1.10 7.96 10.25
N LEU A 65 0.13 8.18 10.72
CA LEU A 65 0.39 8.77 12.03
C LEU A 65 -0.25 10.17 12.15
N VAL A 66 -0.06 11.04 11.16
CA VAL A 66 -0.66 12.39 11.15
C VAL A 66 -2.18 12.31 11.18
N LEU A 67 -2.79 11.51 10.30
CA LEU A 67 -4.25 11.34 10.25
C LEU A 67 -4.79 10.76 11.56
N PHE A 68 -4.08 9.80 12.14
CA PHE A 68 -4.46 9.18 13.40
C PHE A 68 -4.35 10.15 14.58
N ARG A 69 -3.32 11.01 14.63
CA ARG A 69 -3.22 12.10 15.62
C ARG A 69 -4.37 13.10 15.46
N LEU A 70 -4.79 13.38 14.23
CA LEU A 70 -5.89 14.28 13.90
C LEU A 70 -7.27 13.61 13.88
N ARG A 71 -7.41 12.34 14.29
CA ARG A 71 -8.63 11.54 14.16
C ARG A 71 -9.91 12.16 14.75
N ARG A 72 -9.78 13.10 15.70
CA ARG A 72 -10.92 13.86 16.23
C ARG A 72 -11.59 14.76 15.18
N ARG A 73 -10.87 15.13 14.11
CA ARG A 73 -11.43 15.84 12.96
C ARG A 73 -12.08 14.84 12.00
N ARG A 74 -13.33 15.12 11.60
CA ARG A 74 -14.08 14.26 10.66
C ARG A 74 -13.30 13.98 9.38
N ALA A 75 -12.66 15.01 8.80
CA ALA A 75 -11.84 14.86 7.60
C ALA A 75 -10.72 13.81 7.75
N ALA A 76 -10.02 13.77 8.89
CA ALA A 76 -8.95 12.80 9.12
C ALA A 76 -9.48 11.37 9.26
N SER A 77 -10.63 11.19 9.93
CA SER A 77 -11.30 9.88 10.01
C SER A 77 -11.77 9.39 8.63
N VAL A 78 -12.37 10.27 7.83
CA VAL A 78 -12.77 9.97 6.45
C VAL A 78 -11.56 9.62 5.60
N ALA A 79 -10.46 10.36 5.71
CA ALA A 79 -9.23 10.08 4.99
C ALA A 79 -8.62 8.72 5.36
N LEU A 80 -8.66 8.31 6.63
CA LEU A 80 -8.23 6.96 7.04
C LEU A 80 -9.09 5.88 6.40
N VAL A 81 -10.43 6.02 6.44
CA VAL A 81 -11.34 5.04 5.82
C VAL A 81 -11.13 5.00 4.30
N ALA A 82 -11.03 6.15 3.64
CA ALA A 82 -10.78 6.24 2.21
C ALA A 82 -9.43 5.60 1.83
N SER A 83 -8.39 5.80 2.64
CA SER A 83 -7.08 5.18 2.44
C SER A 83 -7.16 3.66 2.58
N ALA A 84 -7.87 3.14 3.59
CA ALA A 84 -8.06 1.71 3.75
C ALA A 84 -8.82 1.08 2.58
N ILE A 85 -9.85 1.75 2.05
CA ILE A 85 -10.57 1.32 0.86
C ILE A 85 -9.62 1.29 -0.34
N ALA A 86 -8.88 2.38 -0.58
CA ALA A 86 -7.94 2.48 -1.70
C ALA A 86 -6.89 1.35 -1.66
N TYR A 87 -6.27 1.11 -0.51
CA TYR A 87 -5.32 0.02 -0.33
C TYR A 87 -5.93 -1.37 -0.50
N SER A 88 -7.19 -1.56 -0.09
CA SER A 88 -7.89 -2.82 -0.29
C SER A 88 -8.18 -3.06 -1.77
N SER A 89 -8.65 -2.03 -2.49
CA SER A 89 -8.85 -2.10 -3.95
C SER A 89 -7.54 -2.39 -4.69
N LEU A 90 -6.45 -1.80 -4.24
CA LEU A 90 -5.14 -1.98 -4.84
C LEU A 90 -4.58 -3.39 -4.58
N LEU A 91 -4.82 -3.96 -3.41
CA LEU A 91 -4.56 -5.39 -3.15
C LEU A 91 -5.36 -6.30 -4.09
N VAL A 92 -6.65 -6.02 -4.31
CA VAL A 92 -7.47 -6.80 -5.25
C VAL A 92 -6.87 -6.75 -6.65
N TYR A 93 -6.44 -5.57 -7.11
CA TYR A 93 -5.75 -5.40 -8.40
C TYR A 93 -4.44 -6.20 -8.49
N HIS A 94 -3.64 -6.22 -7.42
CA HIS A 94 -2.46 -7.07 -7.36
C HIS A 94 -2.84 -8.55 -7.47
N LEU A 95 -3.88 -9.00 -6.77
CA LEU A 95 -4.33 -10.40 -6.80
C LEU A 95 -4.85 -10.82 -8.19
N THR A 96 -5.52 -9.93 -8.94
CA THR A 96 -5.93 -10.23 -10.32
C THR A 96 -4.74 -10.43 -11.27
N SER A 97 -3.56 -9.92 -10.91
CA SER A 97 -2.33 -10.03 -11.69
C SER A 97 -1.49 -11.25 -11.31
N VAL A 98 -1.82 -11.95 -10.22
CA VAL A 98 -1.10 -13.16 -9.75
C VAL A 98 -1.07 -14.29 -10.77
N PRO A 99 -2.15 -14.59 -11.54
CA PRO A 99 -2.08 -15.64 -12.57
C PRO A 99 -0.93 -15.45 -13.55
N ALA A 100 -0.62 -14.22 -13.95
CA ALA A 100 0.50 -13.91 -14.84
C ALA A 100 1.87 -14.23 -14.20
N LEU A 101 2.01 -14.06 -12.88
CA LEU A 101 3.22 -14.48 -12.14
C LEU A 101 3.38 -15.99 -12.18
N VAL A 102 2.29 -16.73 -11.99
CA VAL A 102 2.32 -18.20 -11.93
C VAL A 102 2.60 -18.81 -13.31
N GLU A 103 2.21 -18.13 -14.39
CA GLU A 103 2.56 -18.52 -15.75
C GLU A 103 4.06 -18.29 -16.01
N LEU A 104 4.60 -17.12 -15.68
CA LEU A 104 6.02 -16.81 -15.81
C LEU A 104 6.92 -17.72 -14.97
N ALA A 105 6.48 -18.14 -13.78
CA ALA A 105 7.22 -19.05 -12.92
C ALA A 105 7.24 -20.51 -13.42
N ARG A 106 6.36 -20.85 -14.39
CA ARG A 106 6.27 -22.19 -14.99
C ARG A 106 7.03 -22.32 -16.31
N SER A 107 7.47 -21.22 -16.91
CA SER A 107 8.32 -21.19 -18.12
C SER A 107 9.80 -21.21 -17.77
#